data_AF-A0A9D6E0A4-F1
#
_entry.id   AF-A0A9D6E0A4-F1
#
_cell.length_a   1.000
_cell.length_b   1.000
_cell.length_c   1.000
_cell.angle_alpha   90.00
_cell.angle_beta   90.00
_cell.angle_gamma   90.00
#
_symmetry.space_group_name_H-M   'P 1'
#
loop_
_entity.id
_entity.type
_entity.pdbx_description
1 polymer ?
#
loop_
_entity_poly.entity_id
_entity_poly.type
_entity_poly.pdbx_seq_one_letter_code
_entity_poly.pdbx_strand_id
1 'polypeptide(L)'
;MSKEARNLVLLALLICAGYAFFGQLVPQKRLDPPTPPAIRQGITEEEMVEVGREIVHGPRGNCMVCHGFGESLGKRGPDLALVGRSLWWDGMRPVGFQGNPRSSI
;
A
#
# COMPACT_ATOMS: atom_id res chain seq x y z
N MET A 1 9.84 -6.73 -43.86
CA MET A 1 8.71 -7.16 -43.00
C MET A 1 7.54 -7.53 -43.88
N SER A 2 6.86 -8.66 -43.61
CA SER A 2 5.63 -9.02 -44.32
C SER A 2 4.49 -8.06 -44.00
N LYS A 3 3.44 -8.02 -44.84
CA LYS A 3 2.28 -7.15 -44.65
C LYS A 3 1.57 -7.47 -43.32
N GLU A 4 1.50 -8.74 -42.98
CA GLU A 4 0.91 -9.27 -41.76
C GLU A 4 1.72 -8.83 -40.53
N ALA A 5 3.04 -9.00 -40.58
CA ALA A 5 3.93 -8.56 -39.49
C ALA A 5 3.84 -7.04 -39.29
N ARG A 6 3.78 -6.26 -40.37
CA ARG A 6 3.58 -4.80 -40.30
C ARG A 6 2.24 -4.43 -39.66
N ASN A 7 1.15 -5.10 -40.05
CA ASN A 7 -0.17 -4.82 -39.50
C ASN A 7 -0.26 -5.16 -38.01
N LEU A 8 0.35 -6.27 -37.58
CA LEU A 8 0.42 -6.65 -36.17
C LEU A 8 1.20 -5.63 -35.34
N VAL A 9 2.36 -5.17 -35.85
CA VAL A 9 3.15 -4.14 -35.18
C VAL A 9 2.37 -2.84 -35.06
N LEU A 10 1.70 -2.40 -36.14
CA LEU A 10 0.88 -1.19 -36.11
C LEU A 10 -0.28 -1.30 -35.12
N LEU A 11 -0.96 -2.45 -35.07
CA LEU A 11 -2.04 -2.71 -34.12
C LEU A 11 -1.53 -2.68 -32.67
N ALA A 12 -0.40 -3.33 -32.40
CA ALA A 12 0.21 -3.35 -31.07
C ALA A 12 0.58 -1.93 -30.63
N LEU A 13 1.22 -1.14 -31.50
CA LEU A 13 1.55 0.25 -31.23
C LEU A 13 0.29 1.10 -30.97
N LEU A 14 -0.78 0.89 -31.74
CA LEU A 14 -2.03 1.60 -31.56
C LEU A 14 -2.68 1.30 -30.20
N ILE A 15 -2.68 0.02 -29.78
CA ILE A 15 -3.18 -0.39 -28.46
C ILE A 15 -2.32 0.20 -27.34
N CYS A 16 -0.99 0.09 -27.45
CA CYS A 16 -0.08 0.63 -26.44
C CYS A 16 -0.21 2.15 -26.32
N ALA A 17 -0.28 2.86 -27.45
CA ALA A 17 -0.48 4.31 -27.47
C ALA A 17 -1.83 4.70 -26.88
N GLY A 18 -2.91 3.97 -27.23
CA GLY A 18 -4.24 4.17 -26.66
C GLY A 18 -4.25 3.97 -25.14
N TYR A 19 -3.69 2.86 -24.67
CA TYR A 19 -3.60 2.56 -23.24
C TYR A 19 -2.77 3.61 -22.50
N ALA A 20 -1.62 4.00 -23.04
CA ALA A 20 -0.79 5.05 -22.46
C ALA A 20 -1.55 6.38 -22.40
N PHE A 21 -2.22 6.78 -23.48
CA PHE A 21 -3.01 8.01 -23.54
C PHE A 21 -4.11 8.02 -22.47
N PHE A 22 -4.95 6.98 -22.40
CA PHE A 22 -5.99 6.89 -21.37
C PHE A 22 -5.42 6.80 -19.96
N GLY A 23 -4.29 6.13 -19.77
CA GLY A 23 -3.58 6.06 -18.49
C GLY A 23 -3.10 7.42 -17.98
N GLN A 24 -2.76 8.35 -18.88
CA GLN A 24 -2.43 9.73 -18.53
C GLN A 24 -3.66 10.60 -18.23
N LEU A 25 -4.84 10.22 -18.73
CA LEU A 25 -6.09 10.93 -18.43
C LEU A 25 -6.66 10.56 -17.06
N VAL A 26 -6.35 9.37 -16.55
CA VAL A 26 -6.74 8.98 -15.18
C VAL A 26 -5.96 9.86 -14.20
N PRO A 27 -6.63 10.67 -13.36
CA PRO A 27 -5.96 11.46 -12.35
C PRO A 27 -5.12 10.54 -11.46
N GLN A 28 -3.80 10.62 -11.61
CA GLN A 28 -2.89 9.87 -10.77
C GLN A 28 -3.00 10.47 -9.36
N LYS A 29 -3.45 9.66 -8.40
CA LYS A 29 -3.59 10.10 -7.01
C LYS A 29 -2.20 10.51 -6.50
N ARG A 30 -1.94 11.82 -6.46
CA ARG A 30 -0.74 12.37 -5.83
C ARG A 30 -0.86 12.13 -4.32
N LEU A 31 -0.10 11.17 -3.83
CA LEU A 31 0.09 10.93 -2.40
C LEU A 31 1.24 11.83 -1.97
N ASP A 32 0.92 13.04 -1.54
CA ASP A 32 1.89 13.86 -0.85
C ASP A 32 2.27 13.18 0.48
N PRO A 33 3.56 13.24 0.89
CA PRO A 33 3.95 12.72 2.19
C PRO A 33 3.10 13.39 3.26
N PRO A 34 2.54 12.65 4.23
CA PRO A 34 1.86 13.26 5.36
C PRO A 34 2.82 14.22 6.05
N THR A 35 2.31 15.39 6.44
CA THR A 35 3.10 16.44 7.11
C THR A 35 3.80 15.84 8.35
N PRO A 36 5.16 15.85 8.40
CA PRO A 36 5.92 15.35 9.55
C PRO A 36 5.72 16.21 10.81
N PRO A 37 5.89 15.65 12.03
CA PRO A 37 4.84 14.89 12.72
C PRO A 37 4.05 15.73 13.74
N ALA A 38 2.81 15.31 14.01
CA ALA A 38 2.00 15.75 15.15
C ALA A 38 2.46 15.14 16.50
N ILE A 39 3.27 14.07 16.44
CA ILE A 39 3.85 13.42 17.62
C ILE A 39 5.07 14.23 18.07
N ARG A 40 4.91 14.89 19.23
CA ARG A 40 5.91 15.76 19.86
C ARG A 40 6.10 15.36 21.33
N GLN A 41 7.21 15.80 21.94
CA GLN A 41 7.36 15.67 23.39
C GLN A 41 6.25 16.45 24.11
N GLY A 42 5.71 15.86 25.19
CA GLY A 42 4.60 16.45 25.95
C GLY A 42 3.26 16.45 25.22
N ILE A 43 3.07 15.59 24.22
CA ILE A 43 1.73 15.30 23.66
C ILE A 43 0.87 14.62 24.74
N THR A 44 -0.42 14.97 24.80
CA THR A 44 -1.33 14.28 25.72
C THR A 44 -1.73 12.90 25.19
N GLU A 45 -2.29 12.06 26.05
CA GLU A 45 -2.79 10.75 25.64
C GLU A 45 -3.92 10.90 24.60
N GLU A 46 -4.84 11.83 24.82
CA GLU A 46 -5.95 12.10 23.91
C GLU A 46 -5.46 12.58 22.54
N GLU A 47 -4.49 13.49 22.52
CA GLU A 47 -3.83 13.94 21.28
C GLU A 47 -3.14 12.76 20.57
N MET A 48 -2.50 11.86 21.31
CA MET A 48 -1.82 10.69 20.75
C MET A 48 -2.81 9.69 20.15
N VAL A 49 -3.93 9.42 20.83
CA VAL A 49 -5.02 8.56 20.33
C VAL A 49 -5.60 9.12 19.03
N GLU A 50 -5.83 10.43 18.99
CA GLU A 50 -6.38 11.11 17.82
C GLU A 50 -5.42 11.04 16.62
N VAL A 51 -4.12 11.28 16.85
CA VAL A 51 -3.10 11.11 15.81
C VAL A 51 -3.05 9.67 15.30
N GLY A 52 -3.11 8.67 16.19
CA GLY A 52 -3.19 7.26 15.81
C GLY A 52 -4.41 6.95 14.95
N ARG A 53 -5.57 7.50 15.32
CA ARG A 53 -6.83 7.36 14.57
C ARG A 53 -6.72 7.94 13.16
N GLU A 54 -6.11 9.11 13.00
CA GLU A 54 -5.86 9.74 11.69
C GLU A 54 -4.89 8.95 10.81
N ILE A 55 -3.93 8.24 11.41
CA ILE A 55 -3.02 7.36 10.67
C ILE A 55 -3.78 6.13 10.16
N VAL A 56 -4.51 5.44 11.03
CA VAL A 56 -5.17 4.17 10.70
C VAL A 56 -6.34 4.36 9.74
N HIS A 57 -7.24 5.30 10.07
CA HIS A 57 -8.50 5.50 9.35
C HIS A 57 -8.51 6.74 8.47
N GLY A 58 -7.61 7.68 8.72
CA GLY A 58 -7.58 8.97 8.05
C GLY A 58 -6.66 9.02 6.83
N PRO A 59 -6.54 10.20 6.22
CA PRO A 59 -5.79 10.39 4.98
C PRO A 59 -4.27 10.27 5.15
N ARG A 60 -3.75 10.30 6.40
CA ARG A 60 -2.31 10.28 6.68
C ARG A 60 -1.66 8.91 6.43
N GLY A 61 -2.33 7.83 6.83
CA GLY A 61 -1.84 6.46 6.60
C GLY A 61 -2.82 5.61 5.78
N ASN A 62 -4.13 5.89 5.89
CA ASN A 62 -5.19 5.24 5.11
C ASN A 62 -5.09 3.70 5.13
N CYS A 63 -4.65 3.14 6.25
CA CYS A 63 -4.28 1.73 6.37
C CYS A 63 -5.47 0.81 6.08
N MET A 64 -6.67 1.21 6.51
CA MET A 64 -7.92 0.43 6.35
C MET A 64 -8.45 0.34 4.90
N VAL A 65 -7.82 1.05 3.96
CA VAL A 65 -8.11 0.92 2.52
C VAL A 65 -7.47 -0.32 1.91
N CYS A 66 -6.39 -0.82 2.51
CA CYS A 66 -5.75 -2.06 2.09
C CYS A 66 -5.96 -3.19 3.10
N HIS A 67 -6.05 -2.88 4.39
CA HIS A 67 -6.13 -3.88 5.44
C HIS A 67 -7.51 -3.96 6.10
N GLY A 68 -7.83 -5.13 6.65
CA GLY A 68 -8.98 -5.37 7.55
C GLY A 68 -8.57 -5.27 9.03
N PHE A 69 -9.56 -5.34 9.92
CA PHE A 69 -9.34 -5.45 11.37
C PHE A 69 -10.29 -6.49 11.96
N GLY A 70 -9.79 -7.71 12.17
CA GLY A 70 -10.57 -8.85 12.64
C GLY A 70 -11.30 -9.60 11.53
N GLU A 71 -10.93 -9.36 10.27
CA GLU A 71 -11.43 -10.08 9.11
C GLU A 71 -10.46 -11.23 8.74
N SER A 72 -10.97 -12.37 8.27
CA SER A 72 -10.16 -13.57 8.00
C SER A 72 -9.19 -13.40 6.82
N LEU A 73 -9.47 -12.44 5.92
CA LEU A 73 -8.64 -12.04 4.80
C LEU A 73 -8.74 -10.52 4.69
N GLY A 74 -7.63 -9.80 4.84
CA GLY A 74 -7.64 -8.36 4.58
C GLY A 74 -7.86 -8.07 3.10
N LYS A 75 -8.40 -6.87 2.78
CA LYS A 75 -8.86 -6.51 1.43
C LYS A 75 -7.79 -6.67 0.34
N ARG A 76 -6.58 -6.21 0.64
CA ARG A 76 -5.38 -6.24 -0.23
C ARG A 76 -4.09 -6.53 0.54
N GLY A 77 -4.04 -6.23 1.84
CA GLY A 77 -2.93 -6.54 2.74
C GLY A 77 -3.39 -7.40 3.93
N PRO A 78 -2.46 -7.94 4.75
CA PRO A 78 -2.79 -8.81 5.89
C PRO A 78 -3.64 -8.09 6.95
N ASP A 79 -4.45 -8.81 7.71
CA ASP A 79 -5.31 -8.20 8.73
C ASP A 79 -4.49 -7.52 9.86
N LEU A 80 -4.89 -6.32 10.29
CA LEU A 80 -4.17 -5.54 11.31
C LEU A 80 -4.49 -5.91 12.76
N ALA A 81 -5.59 -6.61 13.03
CA ALA A 81 -5.95 -7.02 14.40
C ALA A 81 -4.92 -7.97 15.02
N LEU A 82 -4.10 -8.61 14.18
CA LEU A 82 -3.03 -9.48 14.61
C LEU A 82 -1.68 -8.78 14.66
N VAL A 83 -1.49 -7.56 14.17
CA VAL A 83 -0.16 -6.96 13.99
C VAL A 83 0.56 -6.71 15.33
N GLY A 84 -0.15 -6.35 16.40
CA GLY A 84 0.43 -6.32 17.76
C GLY A 84 0.69 -7.70 18.38
N ARG A 85 -0.01 -8.74 17.91
CA ARG A 85 0.08 -10.12 18.42
C ARG A 85 1.03 -11.00 17.60
N SER A 86 1.29 -10.64 16.34
CA SER A 86 1.92 -11.45 15.29
C SER A 86 3.08 -10.77 14.55
N LEU A 87 3.43 -9.53 14.91
CA LEU A 87 4.69 -8.90 14.44
C LEU A 87 5.95 -9.51 15.05
N TRP A 88 5.83 -10.56 15.85
CA TRP A 88 6.95 -11.49 16.01
C TRP A 88 6.54 -12.89 15.52
N TRP A 89 7.06 -13.21 14.33
CA TRP A 89 7.28 -14.54 13.75
C TRP A 89 6.08 -15.37 13.25
N ASP A 90 5.00 -15.55 14.02
CA ASP A 90 4.04 -16.61 13.71
C ASP A 90 3.08 -16.31 12.54
N GLY A 91 2.80 -15.03 12.28
CA GLY A 91 1.90 -14.62 11.19
C GLY A 91 2.54 -14.53 9.80
N MET A 92 3.88 -14.45 9.71
CA MET A 92 4.59 -14.15 8.45
C MET A 92 5.26 -15.37 7.78
N ARG A 93 5.41 -16.48 8.51
CA ARG A 93 5.96 -17.74 7.95
C ARG A 93 5.14 -18.34 6.79
N PRO A 94 3.79 -18.32 6.80
CA PRO A 94 3.00 -18.89 5.70
C PRO A 94 3.09 -18.13 4.37
N VAL A 95 3.55 -16.87 4.39
CA VAL A 95 3.68 -16.02 3.19
C VAL A 95 5.11 -15.98 2.64
N GLY A 96 6.00 -16.86 3.11
CA GLY A 96 7.32 -17.09 2.50
C GLY A 96 8.39 -16.05 2.82
N PHE A 97 8.18 -15.18 3.81
CA PHE A 97 9.17 -14.18 4.20
C PHE A 97 10.29 -14.81 5.07
N GLN A 98 11.53 -14.80 4.57
CA GLN A 98 12.70 -15.46 5.19
C GLN A 98 13.67 -14.46 5.87
N GLY A 99 13.16 -13.45 6.56
CA GLY A 99 14.00 -12.48 7.28
C GLY A 99 14.66 -13.09 8.52
N ASN A 100 15.99 -13.00 8.64
CA ASN A 100 16.77 -13.51 9.78
C ASN A 100 16.71 -12.55 11.00
N PRO A 101 16.18 -12.99 12.17
CA PRO A 101 15.91 -12.13 13.32
C PRO A 101 17.13 -11.75 14.18
N ARG A 102 18.37 -12.04 13.76
CA ARG A 102 19.58 -11.80 14.58
C ARG A 102 20.57 -10.78 14.03
N SER A 103 20.22 -10.01 13.00
CA SER A 103 21.22 -9.16 12.29
C SER A 103 21.17 -7.65 12.56
N SER A 104 20.33 -7.17 13.47
CA SER A 104 20.33 -5.74 13.81
C SER A 104 19.80 -5.52 15.22
N ILE A 105 20.78 -5.31 16.12
CA ILE A 105 20.80 -4.57 17.39
C ILE A 105 19.44 -4.07 17.89
#